data_AF-A0A8J1UW67-F1
#
_entry.id   AF-A0A8J1UW67-F1
#
_cell.length_a   1.000
_cell.length_b   1.000
_cell.length_c   1.000
_cell.angle_alpha   90.00
_cell.angle_beta   90.00
_cell.angle_gamma   90.00
#
_symmetry.space_group_name_H-M   'P 1'
#
loop_
_entity.id
_entity.type
_entity.pdbx_description
1 polymer ?
#
loop_
_entity_poly.entity_id
_entity_poly.type
_entity_poly.pdbx_seq_one_letter_code
_entity_poly.pdbx_strand_id
1 'polypeptide(L)'
;MVGEHMHLPEMITHGQNFGTQGHDEVGARFLEDLGVPTAITKFVRGHVQAKRYKVYKDQTYYNNLSSASKTTLEHQGGPMTEEEAIQFEADPEMDAILKMRTWDELAKDPNVEIEPLEKYKDMCREILSPN
;
A
#
# COMPACT_ATOMS: atom_id res chain seq x y z
N MET A 1 -14.21 4.07 -9.90
CA MET A 1 -13.51 4.02 -8.60
C MET A 1 -13.04 5.42 -8.19
N VAL A 2 -12.83 5.70 -6.91
CA VAL A 2 -12.46 7.05 -6.39
C VAL A 2 -11.25 7.66 -7.12
N GLY A 3 -10.30 6.83 -7.57
CA GLY A 3 -9.15 7.27 -8.36
C GLY A 3 -9.47 7.71 -9.81
N GLU A 4 -10.49 7.14 -10.46
CA GLU A 4 -10.86 7.50 -11.84
C GLU A 4 -11.45 8.92 -11.92
N HIS A 5 -12.11 9.38 -10.86
CA HIS A 5 -12.69 10.72 -10.80
C HIS A 5 -11.61 11.82 -10.63
N MET A 6 -10.41 11.46 -10.19
CA MET A 6 -9.31 12.41 -9.92
C MET A 6 -8.30 12.53 -11.07
N HIS A 7 -8.51 11.83 -12.20
CA HIS A 7 -7.64 11.90 -13.38
C HIS A 7 -6.15 11.62 -13.07
N LEU A 8 -5.89 10.75 -12.10
CA LEU A 8 -4.54 10.42 -11.71
C LEU A 8 -3.85 9.58 -12.81
N PRO A 9 -2.53 9.74 -13.02
CA PRO A 9 -1.80 9.00 -14.04
C PRO A 9 -1.90 7.49 -13.84
N GLU A 10 -2.12 6.77 -14.93
CA GLU A 10 -2.02 5.31 -14.95
C GLU A 10 -0.54 4.88 -15.01
N MET A 11 -0.21 3.81 -14.30
CA MET A 11 1.10 3.16 -14.35
C MET A 11 1.11 2.17 -15.50
N ILE A 12 1.42 2.66 -16.70
CA ILE A 12 1.47 1.83 -17.92
C ILE A 12 2.92 1.52 -18.29
N THR A 13 3.24 0.23 -18.40
CA THR A 13 4.53 -0.25 -18.90
C THR A 13 4.28 -1.31 -19.96
N HIS A 14 4.87 -1.15 -21.16
CA HIS A 14 4.69 -2.05 -22.30
C HIS A 14 3.22 -2.33 -22.68
N GLY A 15 2.34 -1.34 -22.52
CA GLY A 15 0.90 -1.48 -22.81
C GLY A 15 0.10 -2.24 -21.75
N GLN A 16 0.72 -2.67 -20.66
CA GLN A 16 0.04 -3.25 -19.50
C GLN A 16 -0.19 -2.17 -18.43
N ASN A 17 -1.40 -2.13 -17.87
CA ASN A 17 -1.79 -1.23 -16.78
C ASN A 17 -1.55 -1.93 -15.43
N PHE A 18 -0.81 -1.26 -14.54
CA PHE A 18 -0.48 -1.73 -13.19
C PHE A 18 -1.23 -0.97 -12.08
N GLY A 19 -2.25 -0.20 -12.44
CA GLY A 19 -3.05 0.63 -11.56
C GLY A 19 -2.70 2.11 -11.68
N THR A 20 -3.10 2.88 -10.68
CA THR A 20 -3.01 4.35 -10.70
C THR A 20 -1.94 4.84 -9.74
N GLN A 21 -1.18 5.86 -10.14
CA GLN A 21 -0.24 6.54 -9.25
C GLN A 21 -1.01 7.20 -8.09
N GLY A 22 -0.45 7.15 -6.87
CA GLY A 22 -1.06 7.74 -5.67
C GLY A 22 -2.27 6.98 -5.11
N HIS A 23 -2.53 5.74 -5.52
CA HIS A 23 -3.67 4.95 -5.02
C HIS A 23 -3.64 4.71 -3.51
N ASP A 24 -2.46 4.70 -2.90
CA ASP A 24 -2.23 4.68 -1.46
C ASP A 24 -2.86 5.90 -0.78
N GLU A 25 -2.59 7.09 -1.30
CA GLU A 25 -3.14 8.36 -0.82
C GLU A 25 -4.66 8.46 -1.06
N VAL A 26 -5.10 8.08 -2.26
CA VAL A 26 -6.53 8.09 -2.61
C VAL A 26 -7.33 7.11 -1.75
N GLY A 27 -6.83 5.89 -1.60
CA GLY A 27 -7.47 4.86 -0.80
C GLY A 27 -7.56 5.26 0.66
N ALA A 28 -6.47 5.81 1.23
CA ALA A 28 -6.48 6.28 2.61
C ALA A 28 -7.49 7.41 2.83
N ARG A 29 -7.51 8.42 1.95
CA ARG A 29 -8.48 9.53 2.04
C ARG A 29 -9.92 9.06 1.92
N PHE A 30 -10.21 8.16 0.99
CA PHE A 30 -11.54 7.59 0.86
C PHE A 30 -11.99 6.86 2.14
N LEU A 31 -11.09 6.08 2.76
CA LEU A 31 -11.40 5.38 4.01
C LEU A 31 -11.60 6.37 5.18
N GLU A 32 -10.80 7.43 5.23
CA GLU A 32 -10.96 8.52 6.22
C GLU A 32 -12.32 9.22 6.05
N ASP A 33 -12.72 9.54 4.81
CA ASP A 33 -14.01 10.16 4.50
C ASP A 33 -15.20 9.26 4.86
N LEU A 34 -15.00 7.93 4.83
CA LEU A 34 -16.00 6.96 5.31
C LEU A 34 -16.07 6.86 6.84
N GLY A 35 -15.11 7.41 7.58
CA GLY A 35 -15.04 7.34 9.03
C GLY A 35 -14.14 6.21 9.57
N VAL A 36 -13.33 5.58 8.73
CA VAL A 36 -12.33 4.61 9.20
C VAL A 36 -11.25 5.35 10.02
N PRO A 37 -10.89 4.86 11.22
CA PRO A 37 -9.89 5.51 12.06
C PRO A 37 -8.53 5.65 11.37
N THR A 38 -7.83 6.76 11.63
CA THR A 38 -6.49 7.03 11.09
C THR A 38 -5.49 5.92 11.41
N ALA A 39 -5.62 5.28 12.58
CA ALA A 39 -4.81 4.14 12.98
C ALA A 39 -4.90 2.96 12.00
N ILE A 40 -5.93 2.89 11.16
CA ILE A 40 -6.10 1.88 10.10
C ILE A 40 -5.72 2.47 8.74
N THR A 41 -6.17 3.69 8.42
CA THR A 41 -5.94 4.28 7.08
C THR A 41 -4.47 4.57 6.80
N LYS A 42 -3.66 4.77 7.84
CA LYS A 42 -2.19 4.89 7.72
C LYS A 42 -1.52 3.67 7.10
N PHE A 43 -2.06 2.46 7.29
CA PHE A 43 -1.53 1.28 6.61
C PHE A 43 -1.71 1.41 5.10
N VAL A 44 -2.91 1.80 4.65
CA VAL A 44 -3.20 2.02 3.22
C VAL A 44 -2.33 3.15 2.67
N ARG A 45 -2.16 4.24 3.42
CA ARG A 45 -1.32 5.38 3.02
C ARG A 45 0.16 5.01 2.91
N GLY A 46 0.67 4.25 3.88
CA GLY A 46 2.09 3.99 4.02
C GLY A 46 2.63 2.83 3.17
N HIS A 47 1.78 2.02 2.54
CA HIS A 47 2.22 0.76 1.93
C HIS A 47 3.16 0.94 0.72
N VAL A 48 3.02 2.01 -0.05
CA VAL A 48 3.96 2.34 -1.14
C VAL A 48 5.29 2.81 -0.57
N GLN A 49 5.26 3.71 0.42
CA GLN A 49 6.46 4.21 1.07
C GLN A 49 7.24 3.08 1.75
N ALA A 50 6.56 2.17 2.43
CA ALA A 50 7.18 0.98 3.01
C ALA A 50 7.87 0.08 1.96
N LYS A 51 7.31 -0.03 0.75
CA LYS A 51 7.99 -0.74 -0.36
C LYS A 51 9.30 -0.05 -0.72
N ARG A 52 9.25 1.27 -0.96
CA ARG A 52 10.42 2.07 -1.34
C ARG A 52 11.50 2.04 -0.25
N TYR A 53 11.11 2.17 1.00
CA TYR A 53 11.99 2.12 2.17
C TYR A 53 12.69 0.77 2.29
N LYS A 54 11.95 -0.35 2.18
CA LYS A 54 12.56 -1.68 2.29
C LYS A 54 13.63 -1.93 1.22
N VAL A 55 13.40 -1.47 -0.01
CA VAL A 55 14.41 -1.57 -1.09
C VAL A 55 15.61 -0.67 -0.82
N TYR A 56 15.40 0.51 -0.21
CA TYR A 56 16.48 1.39 0.21
C TYR A 56 17.35 0.75 1.31
N LYS A 57 16.75 0.21 2.38
CA LYS A 57 17.50 -0.39 3.50
C LYS A 57 18.17 -1.70 3.15
N ASP A 58 17.55 -2.49 2.27
CA ASP A 58 18.08 -3.77 1.83
C ASP A 58 17.85 -3.93 0.33
N GLN A 59 18.92 -3.72 -0.46
CA GLN A 59 18.85 -3.90 -1.91
C GLN A 59 18.48 -5.33 -2.31
N THR A 60 18.73 -6.33 -1.46
CA THR A 60 18.34 -7.71 -1.74
C THR A 60 16.83 -7.92 -1.64
N TYR A 61 16.11 -7.05 -0.91
CA TYR A 61 14.65 -7.04 -0.87
C TYR A 61 14.03 -6.81 -2.25
N TYR A 62 14.70 -6.06 -3.13
CA TYR A 62 14.27 -5.89 -4.51
C TYR A 62 14.05 -7.24 -5.20
N ASN A 63 14.89 -8.23 -4.93
CA ASN A 63 14.80 -9.55 -5.56
C ASN A 63 13.53 -10.30 -5.15
N ASN A 64 13.01 -10.03 -3.95
CA ASN A 64 11.80 -10.65 -3.41
C ASN A 64 10.51 -9.99 -3.91
N LEU A 65 10.59 -8.84 -4.57
CA LEU A 65 9.43 -8.20 -5.18
C LEU A 65 8.93 -9.01 -6.38
N SER A 66 7.60 -9.16 -6.47
CA SER A 66 6.92 -9.63 -7.67
C SER A 66 7.24 -8.73 -8.87
N SER A 67 7.04 -9.25 -10.09
CA SER A 67 7.26 -8.49 -11.33
C SER A 67 6.42 -7.20 -11.38
N ALA A 68 5.17 -7.25 -10.91
CA ALA A 68 4.30 -6.09 -10.80
C ALA A 68 4.81 -5.08 -9.74
N SER A 69 5.27 -5.56 -8.57
CA SER A 69 5.83 -4.70 -7.52
C SER A 69 7.10 -3.98 -7.98
N LYS A 70 7.97 -4.64 -8.75
CA LYS A 70 9.17 -4.04 -9.38
C LYS A 70 8.78 -2.97 -10.39
N THR A 71 7.87 -3.29 -11.29
CA THR A 71 7.41 -2.35 -12.33
C THR A 71 6.78 -1.10 -11.70
N THR A 72 5.91 -1.27 -10.71
CA THR A 72 5.27 -0.13 -10.02
C THR A 72 6.26 0.66 -9.16
N LEU A 73 7.34 0.06 -8.67
CA LEU A 73 8.37 0.79 -7.90
C LEU A 73 9.01 1.89 -8.75
N GLU A 74 9.27 1.63 -10.04
CA GLU A 74 9.85 2.61 -10.97
C GLU A 74 8.91 3.80 -11.15
N HIS A 75 7.61 3.55 -11.32
CA HIS A 75 6.58 4.60 -11.40
C HIS A 75 6.38 5.37 -10.09
N GLN A 76 6.79 4.80 -8.97
CA GLN A 76 6.61 5.37 -7.63
C GLN A 76 7.86 6.08 -7.10
N GLY A 77 8.85 6.32 -7.96
CA GLY A 77 10.07 7.07 -7.60
C GLY A 77 11.22 6.21 -7.09
N GLY A 78 11.18 4.89 -7.28
CA GLY A 78 12.28 4.00 -6.94
C GLY A 78 12.49 3.81 -5.43
N PRO A 79 13.65 3.24 -5.03
CA PRO A 79 14.06 3.22 -3.62
C PRO A 79 14.07 4.64 -3.04
N MET A 80 13.82 4.76 -1.74
CA MET A 80 13.91 6.05 -1.05
C MET A 80 15.31 6.67 -1.15
N THR A 81 15.36 7.98 -1.13
CA THR A 81 16.53 8.78 -0.76
C THR A 81 16.79 8.71 0.75
N GLU A 82 17.96 9.16 1.19
CA GLU A 82 18.28 9.23 2.63
C GLU A 82 17.32 10.17 3.36
N GLU A 83 16.96 11.31 2.77
CA GLU A 83 16.02 12.26 3.35
C GLU A 83 14.60 11.67 3.49
N GLU A 84 14.12 10.95 2.48
CA GLU A 84 12.83 10.26 2.54
C GLU A 84 12.85 9.14 3.60
N ALA A 85 13.96 8.41 3.72
CA ALA A 85 14.11 7.37 4.72
C ALA A 85 14.09 7.94 6.14
N ILE A 86 14.79 9.04 6.41
CA ILE A 86 14.77 9.73 7.71
C ILE A 86 13.34 10.18 8.07
N GLN A 87 12.59 10.70 7.09
CA GLN A 87 11.20 11.10 7.32
C GLN A 87 10.29 9.90 7.62
N PHE A 88 10.47 8.79 6.90
CA PHE A 88 9.70 7.57 7.12
C PHE A 88 10.03 6.90 8.46
N GLU A 89 11.30 6.90 8.87
CA GLU A 89 11.77 6.39 10.16
C GLU A 89 11.27 7.21 11.36
N ALA A 90 10.83 8.45 11.13
CA ALA A 90 10.23 9.29 12.18
C ALA A 90 8.77 8.95 12.48
N ASP A 91 8.09 8.11 11.68
CA ASP A 91 6.72 7.70 11.94
C ASP A 91 6.67 6.67 13.09
N PRO A 92 5.95 6.94 14.20
CA PRO A 92 5.82 5.99 15.30
C PRO A 92 5.21 4.63 14.90
N GLU A 93 4.50 4.58 13.78
CA GLU A 93 3.84 3.37 13.28
C GLU A 93 4.64 2.65 12.17
N MET A 94 5.88 3.11 11.88
CA MET A 94 6.74 2.58 10.83
C MET A 94 6.81 1.04 10.86
N ASP A 95 7.09 0.44 12.01
CA ASP A 95 7.22 -1.01 12.15
C ASP A 95 5.94 -1.76 11.75
N ALA A 96 4.78 -1.22 12.10
CA ALA A 96 3.50 -1.83 11.76
C ALA A 96 3.23 -1.73 10.25
N ILE A 97 3.56 -0.60 9.62
CA ILE A 97 3.44 -0.40 8.17
C ILE A 97 4.39 -1.35 7.42
N LEU A 98 5.63 -1.50 7.89
CA LEU A 98 6.61 -2.45 7.31
C LEU A 98 6.15 -3.91 7.42
N LYS A 99 5.51 -4.26 8.54
CA LYS A 99 4.91 -5.58 8.72
C LYS A 99 3.78 -5.81 7.72
N MET A 100 2.87 -4.85 7.57
CA MET A 100 1.78 -4.93 6.58
C MET A 100 2.31 -5.06 5.15
N ARG A 101 3.35 -4.28 4.77
CA ARG A 101 4.00 -4.39 3.46
C ARG A 101 4.58 -5.78 3.20
N THR A 102 5.05 -6.46 4.25
CA THR A 102 5.52 -7.84 4.13
C THR A 102 4.37 -8.77 3.76
N TRP A 103 3.20 -8.60 4.39
CA TRP A 103 2.01 -9.38 4.03
C TRP A 103 1.53 -9.10 2.62
N ASP A 104 1.56 -7.83 2.16
CA ASP A 104 1.20 -7.49 0.78
C ASP A 104 2.06 -8.24 -0.25
N GLU A 105 3.38 -8.32 -0.03
CA GLU A 105 4.26 -9.05 -0.96
C GLU A 105 4.03 -10.57 -0.91
N LEU A 106 3.67 -11.13 0.25
CA LEU A 106 3.37 -12.56 0.39
C LEU A 106 2.01 -12.95 -0.20
N ALA A 107 1.05 -12.02 -0.27
CA ALA A 107 -0.32 -12.26 -0.72
C ALA A 107 -0.46 -12.32 -2.26
N LYS A 108 0.34 -13.17 -2.92
CA LYS A 108 0.36 -13.36 -4.39
C LYS A 108 0.12 -14.79 -4.85
N ASP A 109 -0.05 -15.75 -3.93
CA ASP A 109 -0.37 -17.14 -4.25
C ASP A 109 -1.90 -17.33 -4.35
N PRO A 110 -2.44 -17.70 -5.53
CA PRO A 110 -3.87 -17.89 -5.73
C PRO A 110 -4.43 -19.17 -5.07
N ASN A 111 -3.58 -20.06 -4.55
CA ASN A 111 -3.99 -21.34 -3.97
C ASN A 111 -4.15 -21.30 -2.44
N VAL A 112 -3.91 -20.15 -1.81
CA VAL A 112 -4.03 -20.00 -0.36
C VAL A 112 -5.52 -20.06 0.02
N GLU A 113 -5.86 -20.93 0.96
CA GLU A 113 -7.19 -20.94 1.57
C GLU A 113 -7.37 -19.66 2.40
N ILE A 114 -8.41 -18.90 2.10
CA ILE A 114 -8.74 -17.65 2.77
C ILE A 114 -10.13 -17.73 3.42
N GLU A 115 -10.29 -16.97 4.49
CA GLU A 115 -11.58 -16.75 5.11
C GLU A 115 -12.57 -16.08 4.15
N PRO A 116 -13.88 -16.35 4.26
CA PRO A 116 -14.89 -15.69 3.45
C PRO A 116 -14.86 -14.17 3.59
N LEU A 117 -15.12 -13.47 2.48
CA LEU A 117 -15.12 -12.01 2.44
C LEU A 117 -16.08 -11.39 3.47
N GLU A 118 -17.20 -12.06 3.74
CA GLU A 118 -18.22 -11.67 4.71
C GLU A 118 -17.65 -11.43 6.11
N LYS A 119 -16.68 -12.25 6.56
CA LYS A 119 -15.99 -12.05 7.83
C LYS A 119 -15.37 -10.66 7.92
N TYR A 120 -14.69 -10.23 6.87
CA TYR A 120 -14.03 -8.92 6.82
C TYR A 120 -15.03 -7.77 6.60
N LYS A 121 -16.12 -8.00 5.88
CA LYS A 121 -17.21 -7.01 5.74
C LYS A 121 -17.85 -6.71 7.09
N ASP A 122 -18.07 -7.72 7.92
CA ASP A 122 -18.63 -7.53 9.26
C ASP A 122 -17.67 -6.76 10.17
N MET A 123 -16.38 -7.08 10.14
CA MET A 123 -15.35 -6.27 10.82
C MET A 123 -15.35 -4.80 10.36
N CYS A 124 -15.45 -4.55 9.04
CA CYS A 124 -15.55 -3.19 8.52
C CYS A 124 -16.80 -2.46 9.02
N ARG A 125 -17.95 -3.14 9.11
CA ARG A 125 -19.19 -2.55 9.65
C ARG A 125 -19.05 -2.19 11.12
N GLU A 126 -18.39 -3.03 11.92
CA GLU A 126 -18.10 -2.74 13.33
C GLU A 126 -17.21 -1.51 13.46
N ILE A 127 -16.13 -1.42 12.68
CA ILE A 127 -15.22 -0.26 12.66
C ILE A 127 -15.95 1.04 12.29
N LEU A 128 -16.90 0.96 11.35
CA LEU A 128 -17.67 2.12 10.86
C LEU A 128 -18.91 2.43 11.70
N SER A 129 -19.24 1.60 12.70
CA SER A 129 -20.40 1.84 13.55
C SER A 129 -20.11 3.03 14.47
N PRO A 130 -21.02 4.02 14.56
CA PRO A 130 -20.87 5.12 15.50
C PRO A 130 -20.87 4.57 16.93
N ASN A 131 -19.96 5.08 17.77
CA ASN A 131 -19.96 4.84 19.22
C ASN A 131 -21.22 5.37 19.88
#